data_AF-A0A1L5F9W0-F1
#
_entry.id   AF-A0A1L5F9W0-F1
#
_cell.length_a   1.000
_cell.length_b   1.000
_cell.length_c   1.000
_cell.angle_alpha   90.00
_cell.angle_beta   90.00
_cell.angle_gamma   90.00
#
_symmetry.space_group_name_H-M   'P 1'
#
loop_
_entity.id
_entity.type
_entity.pdbx_description
1 polymer ?
#
loop_
_entity_poly.entity_id
_entity_poly.type
_entity_poly.pdbx_seq_one_letter_code
_entity_poly.pdbx_strand_id
1 'polypeptide(L)' 'MSKKPLVPGAEKKLDKLKTETANELGIDLNKKYAADLPSKEIGALAGPTGGNMVKKMIEAYENKLLK' A
#
# COMPACT_ATOMS: atom_id res chain seq x y z
N MET A 1 -5.64 13.69 -6.03
CA MET A 1 -5.00 12.40 -6.35
C MET A 1 -6.03 11.51 -7.04
N SER A 2 -5.80 11.15 -8.31
CA SER A 2 -6.71 10.26 -9.04
C SER A 2 -6.60 8.85 -8.46
N LYS A 3 -7.72 8.24 -8.07
CA LYS A 3 -7.78 6.85 -7.55
C LYS A 3 -7.65 5.79 -8.65
N LYS A 4 -7.38 6.19 -9.89
CA LYS A 4 -7.34 5.27 -11.03
C LYS A 4 -5.98 4.56 -11.09
N PRO A 5 -5.94 3.21 -11.00
CA PRO A 5 -4.71 2.47 -11.23
C PRO A 5 -4.28 2.60 -12.70
N LEU A 6 -2.97 2.51 -12.93
CA LEU A 6 -2.38 2.48 -14.28
C LEU A 6 -2.87 1.29 -15.10
N VAL A 7 -3.05 0.14 -14.45
CA VAL A 7 -3.61 -1.07 -15.06
C VAL A 7 -5.11 -1.13 -14.75
N PRO A 8 -5.99 -1.05 -15.76
CA PRO A 8 -7.43 -1.21 -15.56
C PRO A 8 -7.76 -2.53 -14.84
N GLY A 9 -8.63 -2.48 -13.83
CA GLY A 9 -9.01 -3.66 -13.04
C GLY A 9 -8.02 -4.09 -11.96
N ALA A 10 -6.86 -3.42 -11.82
CA ALA A 10 -5.91 -3.74 -10.75
C ALA A 10 -6.33 -3.21 -9.36
N GLU A 11 -7.35 -2.35 -9.29
CA GLU A 11 -7.80 -1.68 -8.06
C GLU A 11 -8.02 -2.66 -6.90
N LYS A 12 -8.81 -3.71 -7.11
CA LYS A 12 -9.08 -4.72 -6.07
C LYS A 12 -7.82 -5.45 -5.61
N LYS A 13 -6.88 -5.73 -6.52
CA LYS A 13 -5.62 -6.40 -6.19
C LYS A 13 -4.70 -5.48 -5.39
N LEU A 14 -4.64 -4.20 -5.76
CA LEU A 14 -3.85 -3.19 -5.05
C LEU A 14 -4.41 -2.90 -3.66
N ASP A 15 -5.74 -2.83 -3.52
CA ASP A 15 -6.40 -2.67 -2.22
C ASP A 15 -6.14 -3.87 -1.29
N LYS A 16 -6.18 -5.08 -1.85
CA LYS A 16 -5.83 -6.30 -1.12
C LYS A 16 -4.36 -6.26 -0.67
N LEU A 17 -3.43 -5.98 -1.58
CA LEU A 17 -2.00 -5.87 -1.28
C LEU A 17 -1.71 -4.82 -0.19
N LYS A 18 -2.39 -3.68 -0.25
CA LYS A 18 -2.28 -2.63 0.76
C LYS A 18 -2.71 -3.13 2.13
N THR A 19 -3.86 -3.81 2.20
CA THR A 19 -4.41 -4.34 3.45
C THR A 19 -3.51 -5.43 4.03
N GLU A 20 -3.03 -6.36 3.21
CA GLU A 20 -2.10 -7.40 3.62
C GLU A 20 -0.78 -6.81 4.14
N THR A 21 -0.23 -5.84 3.43
CA THR A 21 1.03 -5.19 3.83
C THR A 21 0.87 -4.36 5.11
N ALA A 22 -0.28 -3.71 5.31
CA ALA A 22 -0.57 -3.01 6.55
C ALA A 22 -0.67 -3.98 7.74
N ASN A 23 -1.40 -5.08 7.54
CA ASN A 23 -1.57 -6.12 8.56
C ASN A 23 -0.23 -6.76 8.97
N GLU A 24 0.65 -7.05 8.01
CA GLU A 24 1.99 -7.58 8.29
C GLU A 24 2.86 -6.63 9.12
N LEU A 25 2.68 -5.32 8.94
CA LEU A 25 3.39 -4.30 9.69
C LEU A 25 2.72 -3.95 11.02
N GLY A 26 1.59 -4.60 11.36
CA GLY A 26 0.78 -4.26 12.53
C GLY A 26 0.14 -2.87 12.45
N ILE A 27 0.00 -2.32 11.25
CA ILE A 27 -0.55 -0.98 11.01
C ILE A 27 -2.05 -1.11 10.78
N ASP A 28 -2.83 -0.53 11.69
CA ASP A 28 -4.26 -0.41 11.51
C ASP A 28 -4.60 0.82 10.67
N LEU A 29 -5.00 0.60 9.42
CA LEU A 29 -5.41 1.66 8.48
C LEU A 29 -6.89 2.04 8.63
N ASN A 30 -7.49 1.82 9.80
CA ASN A 30 -8.88 2.13 10.09
C ASN A 30 -9.28 3.52 9.54
N LYS A 31 -10.12 3.50 8.50
CA LYS A 31 -10.49 4.67 7.67
C LYS A 31 -11.13 5.80 8.47
N LYS A 32 -11.69 5.51 9.65
CA LYS A 32 -12.43 6.47 10.47
C LYS A 32 -11.51 7.39 11.29
N TYR A 33 -10.30 6.95 11.62
CA TYR A 33 -9.35 7.75 12.41
C TYR A 33 -8.26 8.39 11.54
N ALA A 34 -7.91 7.73 10.43
CA ALA A 34 -6.85 8.23 9.54
C ALA A 34 -7.22 9.53 8.79
N ALA A 35 -8.50 9.91 8.70
CA ALA A 35 -8.92 11.13 8.01
C ALA A 35 -8.79 12.41 8.87
N ASP A 36 -8.83 12.25 10.20
CA ASP A 36 -8.77 13.36 11.16
C ASP A 36 -7.35 13.65 11.68
N LEU A 37 -6.39 12.79 11.34
CA LEU A 37 -4.99 12.98 11.73
C LEU A 37 -4.32 14.07 10.87
N PRO A 38 -3.37 14.83 11.42
CA PRO A 38 -2.56 15.73 10.62
C PRO A 38 -1.74 14.94 9.59
N SER A 39 -1.54 15.52 8.41
CA SER A 39 -0.87 14.85 7.26
C SER A 39 0.48 14.22 7.60
N LYS A 40 1.22 14.80 8.56
CA LYS A 40 2.51 14.28 9.04
C LYS A 40 2.35 12.94 9.77
N GLU A 41 1.33 12.81 10.60
CA GLU A 41 1.04 11.60 11.37
C GLU A 41 0.47 10.49 10.47
N ILE A 42 -0.43 10.85 9.55
CA ILE A 42 -0.89 9.91 8.51
C ILE A 42 0.28 9.40 7.69
N GLY A 43 1.20 10.30 7.30
CA GLY A 43 2.40 9.94 6.57
C GLY A 43 3.30 8.97 7.35
N ALA A 44 3.49 9.20 8.64
CA ALA A 44 4.27 8.30 9.50
C ALA A 44 3.59 6.92 9.67
N LEU A 45 2.27 6.88 9.78
CA LEU A 45 1.51 5.64 9.95
C LEU A 45 1.38 4.84 8.64
N ALA A 46 0.98 5.48 7.54
CA ALA A 46 0.67 4.82 6.28
C ALA A 46 1.86 4.78 5.30
N GLY A 47 2.87 5.63 5.47
CA GLY A 47 4.07 5.69 4.64
C GLY A 47 4.82 4.36 4.56
N PRO A 48 5.12 3.69 5.69
CA PRO A 48 5.78 2.38 5.70
C PRO A 48 4.99 1.31 4.95
N THR A 49 3.64 1.36 4.99
CA THR A 49 2.79 0.45 4.21
C THR A 49 3.03 0.64 2.71
N GLY A 50 2.96 1.89 2.22
CA GLY A 50 3.21 2.20 0.82
C GLY A 50 4.62 1.83 0.36
N GLY A 51 5.64 2.10 1.18
CA GLY A 51 7.02 1.73 0.88
C GLY A 51 7.22 0.22 0.77
N ASN A 52 6.62 -0.57 1.66
CA ASN A 52 6.71 -2.02 1.61
C ASN A 52 5.90 -2.63 0.45
N MET A 53 4.77 -2.00 0.05
CA MET A 53 4.07 -2.41 -1.18
C MET A 53 4.98 -2.29 -2.41
N VAL A 54 5.70 -1.17 -2.55
CA VAL A 54 6.64 -0.97 -3.67
C VAL A 54 7.76 -1.99 -3.63
N LYS A 55 8.36 -2.26 -2.46
CA LYS A 55 9.40 -3.29 -2.31
C LYS A 55 8.93 -4.66 -2.80
N LYS A 56 7.76 -5.12 -2.34
CA LYS A 56 7.17 -6.41 -2.76
C LYS A 56 6.88 -6.46 -4.26
N MET A 57 6.41 -5.35 -4.83
CA MET A 57 6.13 -5.27 -6.27
C MET A 57 7.41 -5.39 -7.10
N ILE A 58 8.50 -4.74 -6.66
CA ILE A 58 9.81 -4.82 -7.31
C ILE A 58 10.38 -6.23 -7.17
N GLU A 59 10.38 -6.79 -5.96
CA GLU A 59 10.86 -8.15 -5.71
C GLU A 59 10.10 -9.19 -6.56
N ALA A 60 8.77 -9.08 -6.66
CA ALA A 60 7.96 -9.95 -7.51
C ALA A 60 8.26 -9.76 -9.02
N TYR A 61 8.70 -8.57 -9.42
CA TYR A 61 9.11 -8.30 -10.80
C TYR A 61 10.51 -8.87 -11.09
N GLU A 62 11.48 -8.64 -10.20
CA GLU A 62 12.84 -9.20 -10.29
C GLU A 62 12.80 -10.73 -10.34
N ASN A 63 12.03 -11.37 -9.46
CA ASN A 63 11.85 -12.83 -9.45
C ASN A 63 11.22 -13.40 -10.74
N LYS A 64 10.50 -12.58 -11.53
CA LYS A 64 9.95 -12.96 -12.83
C LYS A 64 10.92 -12.71 -13.99
N LEU A 65 11.88 -11.80 -13.83
CA LEU A 65 12.91 -11.53 -14.83
C LEU A 65 14.09 -12.50 -14.73
N LEU A 66 14.39 -12.95 -13.51
CA LEU A 66 15.47 -13.90 -13.23
C LEU A 66 15.07 -15.36 -13.49
N LYS A 67 13.80 -15.62 -13.83
CA LYS A 67 13.27 -16.91 -14.27
C LYS A 67 12.97 -16.87 -15.76
#